data_AF-A0A538SVH9-F1
#
_entry.id   AF-A0A538SVH9-F1
#
_cell.length_a   1.000
_cell.length_b   1.000
_cell.length_c   1.000
_cell.angle_alpha   90.00
_cell.angle_beta   90.00
_cell.angle_gamma   90.00
#
_symmetry.space_group_name_H-M   'P 1'
#
loop_
_entity.id
_entity.type
_entity.pdbx_description
1 polymer ?
#
loop_
_entity_poly.entity_id
_entity_poly.type
_entity_poly.pdbx_seq_one_letter_code
_entity_poly.pdbx_strand_id
1 'polypeptide(L)'
;MTRHALRRSLQGLLPLGAALAAGGFLGGCAKPDFPPGGPVDTTPPRVLATAPADSTTRVPADLEIMFLFSEPMDRVSVRDGFRLYPNPGVPSYHWSGRRFRVALR
;
A
#
# COMPACT_ATOMS: atom_id res chain seq x y z
N MET A 1 32.62 50.12 -59.63
CA MET A 1 31.59 49.36 -60.38
C MET A 1 30.81 48.50 -59.39
N THR A 2 29.52 48.83 -59.17
CA THR A 2 28.38 47.90 -58.89
C THR A 2 28.57 46.77 -57.86
N ARG A 3 27.76 46.59 -56.80
CA ARG A 3 26.30 46.69 -56.67
C ARG A 3 25.89 46.47 -55.20
N HIS A 4 24.82 47.15 -54.80
CA HIS A 4 23.64 46.67 -54.06
C HIS A 4 23.83 45.58 -52.99
N ALA A 5 23.68 45.92 -51.71
CA ALA A 5 22.41 46.08 -50.98
C ALA A 5 21.99 44.78 -50.28
N LEU A 6 22.02 44.79 -48.95
CA LEU A 6 20.92 44.22 -48.18
C LEU A 6 20.74 45.01 -46.88
N ARG A 7 19.66 45.79 -46.89
CA ARG A 7 19.01 46.42 -45.74
C ARG A 7 18.63 45.37 -44.70
N ARG A 8 18.73 45.73 -43.42
CA ARG A 8 17.61 45.77 -42.45
C ARG A 8 18.17 46.14 -41.07
N SER A 9 18.12 47.42 -40.72
CA SER A 9 17.06 48.06 -39.92
C SER A 9 17.22 47.73 -38.43
N LEU A 10 17.91 48.57 -37.66
CA LEU A 10 17.44 49.77 -36.95
C LEU A 10 16.52 49.47 -35.76
N GLN A 11 16.80 50.21 -34.67
CA GLN A 11 15.96 50.47 -33.50
C GLN A 11 16.13 49.45 -32.36
N GLY A 12 16.51 49.81 -31.14
CA GLY A 12 16.44 51.11 -30.48
C GLY A 12 15.76 50.92 -29.11
N LEU A 13 16.55 51.09 -28.06
CA LEU A 13 16.26 51.50 -26.67
C LEU A 13 14.79 51.62 -26.16
N LEU A 14 14.63 51.18 -24.88
CA LEU A 14 13.72 51.62 -23.79
C LEU A 14 12.29 51.02 -23.72
N PRO A 15 11.59 51.04 -22.54
CA PRO A 15 12.01 51.28 -21.15
C PRO A 15 11.40 50.30 -20.09
N LEU A 16 11.74 50.55 -18.82
CA LEU A 16 11.12 50.04 -17.58
C LEU A 16 9.56 49.96 -17.62
N GLY A 17 9.04 48.94 -16.94
CA GLY A 17 7.83 49.07 -16.12
C GLY A 17 6.53 48.55 -16.73
N ALA A 18 6.12 47.37 -16.28
CA ALA A 18 4.70 46.99 -16.27
C ALA A 18 4.41 46.22 -14.99
N ALA A 19 3.96 46.96 -13.97
CA ALA A 19 3.31 46.39 -12.79
C ALA A 19 1.96 45.83 -13.24
N LEU A 20 1.81 44.50 -13.27
CA LEU A 20 0.51 43.86 -13.37
C LEU A 20 -0.07 43.69 -11.96
N ALA A 21 -0.76 44.73 -11.50
CA ALA A 21 -1.74 44.60 -10.44
C ALA A 21 -3.11 44.27 -11.07
N ALA A 22 -3.48 42.99 -11.00
CA ALA A 22 -4.85 42.48 -11.11
C ALA A 22 -4.83 41.16 -10.33
N GLY A 23 -5.39 41.05 -9.13
CA GLY A 23 -6.81 41.20 -8.84
C GLY A 23 -7.34 39.82 -8.44
N GLY A 24 -7.50 39.57 -7.13
CA GLY A 24 -8.02 38.30 -6.62
C GLY A 24 -7.79 38.11 -5.13
N PHE A 25 -8.64 38.72 -4.30
CA PHE A 25 -8.82 38.28 -2.92
C PHE A 25 -9.38 36.84 -2.96
N LEU A 26 -8.54 35.84 -2.67
CA LEU A 26 -8.99 34.52 -2.22
C LEU A 26 -8.21 34.21 -0.95
N GLY A 27 -8.63 34.86 0.15
CA GLY A 27 -8.07 34.69 1.49
C GLY A 27 -8.36 33.31 2.09
N GLY A 28 -7.80 32.27 1.48
CA GLY A 28 -7.81 30.90 2.01
C GLY A 28 -6.66 30.11 1.42
N CYS A 29 -5.60 29.89 2.19
CA CYS A 29 -4.65 28.83 1.89
C CYS A 29 -5.44 27.51 1.80
N ALA A 30 -5.21 26.70 0.77
CA ALA A 30 -5.77 25.36 0.68
C ALA A 30 -5.45 24.62 1.98
N LYS A 31 -6.47 24.34 2.80
CA LYS A 31 -6.30 23.61 4.05
C LYS A 31 -6.23 22.14 3.67
N PRO A 32 -5.13 21.42 3.92
CA PRO A 32 -5.08 19.99 3.69
C PRO A 32 -6.19 19.37 4.55
N ASP A 33 -7.20 18.82 3.91
CA ASP A 33 -8.18 17.98 4.57
C ASP A 33 -7.80 16.52 4.33
N PHE A 34 -8.19 15.64 5.25
CA PHE A 34 -7.98 14.22 5.04
C PHE A 34 -8.92 13.78 3.91
N PRO A 35 -8.44 12.98 2.93
CA PRO A 35 -9.36 12.39 1.98
C PRO A 35 -10.41 11.59 2.77
N PRO A 36 -11.70 11.68 2.40
CA PRO A 36 -12.69 10.81 2.99
C PRO A 36 -12.21 9.37 2.82
N GLY A 37 -12.19 8.62 3.92
CA GLY A 37 -11.81 7.22 3.89
C GLY A 37 -12.72 6.40 2.98
N GLY A 38 -12.28 5.19 2.63
CA GLY A 38 -13.15 4.22 1.97
C GLY A 38 -14.32 3.79 2.87
N PRO A 39 -15.28 3.01 2.31
CA PRO A 39 -16.33 2.38 3.12
C PRO A 39 -15.75 1.59 4.30
N VAL A 40 -16.47 1.57 5.42
CA VAL A 40 -16.10 0.76 6.59
C VAL A 40 -16.13 -0.71 6.20
N ASP A 41 -15.06 -1.44 6.53
CA ASP A 41 -15.04 -2.88 6.39
C ASP A 41 -15.90 -3.54 7.47
N THR A 42 -16.90 -4.28 7.03
CA THR A 42 -17.83 -5.02 7.88
C THR A 42 -17.80 -6.53 7.59
N THR A 43 -16.94 -6.96 6.67
CA THR A 43 -16.84 -8.38 6.31
C THR A 43 -15.83 -9.05 7.24
N PRO A 44 -16.22 -10.06 8.05
CA PRO A 44 -15.27 -10.73 8.91
C PRO A 44 -14.33 -11.65 8.12
N PRO A 45 -13.12 -11.92 8.63
CA PRO A 45 -12.20 -12.84 8.00
C PRO A 45 -12.70 -14.27 8.13
N ARG A 46 -12.37 -15.11 7.14
CA ARG A 46 -12.61 -16.56 7.19
C ARG A 46 -11.39 -17.33 6.72
N VAL A 47 -11.30 -18.58 7.17
CA VAL A 47 -10.34 -19.55 6.64
C VAL A 47 -10.83 -20.01 5.26
N LEU A 48 -9.98 -19.89 4.25
CA LEU A 48 -10.23 -20.36 2.89
C LEU A 48 -9.67 -21.76 2.65
N ALA A 49 -8.52 -22.08 3.24
CA ALA A 49 -7.88 -23.39 3.09
C ALA A 49 -6.95 -23.69 4.27
N THR A 50 -6.75 -24.97 4.56
CA THR A 50 -5.75 -25.49 5.49
C THR A 50 -4.87 -26.52 4.80
N ALA A 51 -3.61 -26.61 5.21
CA ALA A 51 -2.74 -27.75 4.93
C ALA A 51 -2.14 -28.24 6.26
N PRO A 52 -2.23 -29.54 6.60
CA PRO A 52 -3.03 -30.56 5.95
C PRO A 52 -4.50 -30.18 5.79
N ALA A 53 -5.17 -30.81 4.83
CA ALA A 53 -6.62 -30.68 4.69
C ALA A 53 -7.29 -31.27 5.94
N ASP A 54 -8.49 -30.79 6.26
CA ASP A 54 -9.27 -31.35 7.36
C ASP A 54 -9.43 -32.87 7.22
N SER A 55 -9.49 -33.58 8.35
CA SER A 55 -9.53 -35.05 8.46
C SER A 55 -8.34 -35.84 7.88
N THR A 56 -7.25 -35.18 7.46
CA THR A 56 -6.05 -35.89 7.00
C THR A 56 -5.47 -36.74 8.12
N THR A 57 -5.19 -38.02 7.84
CA THR A 57 -4.54 -38.95 8.78
C THR A 57 -3.12 -39.28 8.29
N ARG A 58 -2.30 -39.84 9.19
CA ARG A 58 -0.88 -40.19 8.92
C ARG A 58 -0.06 -39.00 8.40
N VAL A 59 -0.29 -37.83 8.98
CA VAL A 59 0.49 -36.62 8.71
C VAL A 59 1.90 -36.78 9.28
N PRO A 60 2.97 -36.54 8.49
CA PRO A 60 4.34 -36.52 9.00
C PRO A 60 4.51 -35.46 10.10
N ALA A 61 5.27 -35.77 11.15
CA ALA A 61 5.43 -34.87 12.30
C ALA A 61 6.22 -33.59 11.97
N ASP A 62 7.03 -33.62 10.91
CA ASP A 62 7.84 -32.50 10.41
C ASP A 62 7.09 -31.63 9.38
N LEU A 63 5.85 -32.00 9.05
CA LEU A 63 5.07 -31.28 8.04
C LEU A 63 4.60 -29.92 8.58
N GLU A 64 4.75 -28.89 7.74
CA GLU A 64 4.31 -27.53 8.04
C GLU A 64 2.79 -27.40 7.95
N ILE A 65 2.17 -26.85 9.00
CA ILE A 65 0.74 -26.55 9.03
C ILE A 65 0.53 -25.15 8.46
N MET A 66 -0.41 -24.99 7.52
CA MET A 66 -0.73 -23.71 6.88
C MET A 66 -2.22 -23.41 6.99
N PHE A 67 -2.54 -22.13 7.22
CA PHE A 67 -3.87 -21.56 7.05
C PHE A 67 -3.82 -20.43 6.01
N LEU A 68 -4.76 -20.42 5.07
CA LEU A 68 -4.99 -19.32 4.15
C LEU A 68 -6.29 -18.60 4.56
N PHE A 69 -6.21 -17.31 4.84
CA PHE A 69 -7.36 -16.48 5.19
C PHE A 69 -7.88 -15.67 3.98
N SER A 70 -9.13 -15.21 4.05
CA SER A 70 -9.72 -14.33 3.04
C SER A 70 -9.06 -12.96 2.97
N GLU A 71 -8.52 -12.50 4.10
CA GLU A 71 -7.87 -11.20 4.28
C GLU A 71 -6.74 -11.30 5.33
N PRO A 72 -5.90 -10.26 5.47
CA PRO A 72 -4.88 -10.23 6.52
C PRO A 72 -5.52 -10.28 7.92
N MET A 73 -5.00 -11.16 8.77
CA MET A 73 -5.47 -11.32 10.15
C MET A 73 -4.66 -10.48 11.12
N ASP A 74 -5.30 -10.10 12.23
CA ASP A 74 -4.57 -9.72 13.44
C ASP A 74 -3.78 -10.92 13.99
N ARG A 75 -2.46 -10.78 14.09
CA ARG A 75 -1.55 -11.90 14.38
C ARG A 75 -1.64 -12.35 15.84
N VAL A 76 -1.94 -11.43 16.75
CA VAL A 76 -2.08 -11.72 18.18
C VAL A 76 -3.34 -12.55 18.41
N SER A 77 -4.46 -12.13 17.82
CA SER A 77 -5.72 -12.86 17.89
C SER A 77 -5.59 -14.30 17.36
N VAL A 78 -4.87 -14.49 16.25
CA VAL A 78 -4.61 -15.84 15.70
C VAL A 78 -3.72 -16.65 16.62
N ARG A 79 -2.65 -16.07 17.18
CA ARG A 79 -1.77 -16.76 18.14
C ARG A 79 -2.54 -17.24 19.36
N ASP A 80 -3.38 -16.38 19.92
CA ASP A 80 -4.12 -16.66 21.16
C ASP A 80 -5.29 -17.64 20.92
N GLY A 81 -5.85 -17.65 19.70
CA GLY A 81 -6.90 -18.58 19.28
C GLY A 81 -6.40 -19.94 18.78
N PHE A 82 -5.17 -20.01 18.26
CA PHE A 82 -4.58 -21.24 17.70
C PHE A 82 -4.22 -22.23 18.81
N ARG A 83 -4.61 -23.49 18.61
CA ARG A 83 -4.27 -24.60 19.49
C ARG A 83 -3.90 -25.82 18.66
N LEU A 84 -2.93 -26.58 19.14
CA LEU A 84 -2.46 -27.82 18.51
C LEU A 84 -2.36 -28.91 19.57
N TYR A 85 -2.99 -30.06 19.29
CA TYR A 85 -3.06 -31.20 20.20
C TYR A 85 -2.75 -32.51 19.47
N PRO A 86 -2.05 -33.47 20.11
CA PRO A 86 -1.38 -33.32 21.41
C PRO A 86 -0.27 -32.26 21.36
N ASN A 87 0.20 -31.78 22.53
CA ASN A 87 1.19 -30.70 22.57
C ASN A 87 2.42 -31.06 21.71
N PRO A 88 2.68 -30.33 20.62
CA PRO A 88 3.73 -30.69 19.66
C PRO A 88 5.13 -30.21 20.09
N GLY A 89 5.28 -29.61 21.27
CA GLY A 89 6.49 -28.92 21.68
C GLY A 89 6.39 -27.41 21.42
N VAL A 90 7.49 -26.77 21.03
CA VAL A 90 7.54 -25.32 20.79
C VAL A 90 7.48 -25.04 19.28
N PRO A 91 6.32 -24.64 18.74
CA PRO A 91 6.19 -24.32 17.32
C PRO A 91 6.84 -22.97 16.96
N SER A 92 7.25 -22.82 15.71
CA SER A 92 7.59 -21.53 15.11
C SER A 92 6.49 -21.02 14.19
N TYR A 93 6.20 -19.71 14.25
CA TYR A 93 5.13 -19.06 13.50
C TYR A 93 5.67 -18.15 12.39
N HIS A 94 5.15 -18.32 11.17
CA HIS A 94 5.54 -17.53 10.01
C HIS A 94 4.31 -16.94 9.31
N TRP A 95 4.43 -15.67 8.91
CA TRP A 95 3.37 -14.94 8.22
C TRP A 95 3.81 -14.49 6.83
N SER A 96 2.92 -14.60 5.85
CA SER A 96 3.10 -14.03 4.52
C SER A 96 1.74 -13.58 3.97
N GLY A 97 1.46 -12.28 4.06
CA GLY A 97 0.16 -11.71 3.71
C GLY A 97 -0.97 -12.39 4.46
N ARG A 98 -1.83 -13.12 3.73
CA ARG A 98 -2.98 -13.87 4.28
C ARG A 98 -2.66 -15.32 4.69
N ARG A 99 -1.38 -15.72 4.66
CA ARG A 99 -0.94 -17.06 5.03
C ARG A 99 -0.28 -17.07 6.39
N PHE A 100 -0.79 -17.94 7.26
CA PHE A 100 -0.18 -18.31 8.55
C PHE A 100 0.40 -19.71 8.43
N ARG A 101 1.66 -19.88 8.82
CA ARG A 101 2.37 -21.16 8.79
C ARG A 101 2.95 -21.49 10.15
N VAL A 102 2.89 -22.76 10.52
CA VAL A 102 3.38 -23.32 11.77
C VAL A 102 4.30 -24.48 11.44
N ALA A 103 5.56 -24.36 11.85
CA ALA A 103 6.53 -25.44 11.73
C ALA A 103 6.85 -25.99 13.11
N LEU A 104 6.98 -27.32 13.20
CA LEU A 104 7.41 -28.04 14.38
C LEU A 104 8.91 -28.28 14.25
N ARG A 105 9.69 -27.95 15.28
CA ARG A 105 11.12 -28.23 15.35
C ARG A 105 11.39 -29.39 16.28
#